data_AF-A0A0F9FW04-F1
#
_entry.id   AF-A0A0F9FW04-F1
#
_cell.length_a   1.000
_cell.length_b   1.000
_cell.length_c   1.000
_cell.angle_alpha   90.00
_cell.angle_beta   90.00
_cell.angle_gamma   90.00
#
_symmetry.space_group_name_H-M   'P 1'
#
loop_
_entity.id
_entity.type
_entity.pdbx_description
1 polymer ?
#
loop_
_entity_poly.entity_id
_entity_poly.type
_entity_poly.pdbx_seq_one_letter_code
_entity_poly.pdbx_strand_id
1 'polypeptide(L)'
;MPKGYSKHNQGGWQHSEKAKQLMSQKKIGHVNGENNPNWRGDNISYAALHNWVRKHYVRPSVCDECGLSPGVNKIGRTKLHWANKTKKYLRDRKDWLCLCVSCHKIMDLKSRRIDAQKE
;
A
#
# COMPACT_ATOMS: atom_id res chain seq x y z
N MET A 1 -6.32 -44.44 28.94
CA MET A 1 -5.06 -43.88 28.40
C MET A 1 -5.26 -42.41 28.08
N PRO A 2 -4.76 -41.44 28.88
CA PRO A 2 -4.88 -40.03 28.53
C PRO A 2 -3.77 -39.63 27.54
N LYS A 3 -4.16 -39.06 26.40
CA LYS A 3 -3.27 -38.46 25.40
C LYS A 3 -2.66 -37.18 25.99
N GLY A 4 -1.36 -37.17 26.22
CA GLY A 4 -0.63 -36.00 26.68
C GLY A 4 -0.59 -34.93 25.59
N TYR A 5 -1.24 -33.79 25.84
CA TYR A 5 -1.10 -32.58 25.02
C TYR A 5 0.23 -31.90 25.40
N SER A 6 1.13 -31.73 24.41
CA SER A 6 2.41 -31.04 24.59
C SER A 6 2.17 -29.54 24.82
N LYS A 7 2.66 -29.01 25.93
CA LYS A 7 2.56 -27.59 26.30
C LYS A 7 3.42 -26.78 25.34
N HIS A 8 2.81 -25.83 24.62
CA HIS A 8 3.53 -24.86 23.82
C HIS A 8 4.47 -24.03 24.73
N ASN A 9 5.78 -24.14 24.51
CA ASN A 9 6.79 -23.39 25.24
C ASN A 9 6.76 -21.92 24.82
N GLN A 10 6.35 -21.01 25.72
CA GLN A 10 6.29 -19.56 25.51
C GLN A 10 7.67 -18.88 25.68
N GLY A 11 8.74 -19.54 25.29
CA GLY A 11 10.09 -18.98 25.28
C GLY A 11 10.61 -18.96 23.85
N GLY A 12 10.55 -17.80 23.19
CA GLY A 12 11.20 -17.64 21.89
C GLY A 12 12.68 -18.01 21.98
N TRP A 13 13.22 -18.64 20.93
CA TRP A 13 14.64 -18.97 20.84
C TRP A 13 15.47 -17.68 20.90
N GLN A 14 16.15 -17.45 22.02
CA GLN A 14 17.05 -16.31 22.16
C GLN A 14 18.33 -16.58 21.37
N HIS A 15 18.62 -15.72 20.39
CA HIS A 15 19.89 -15.77 19.68
C HIS A 15 21.04 -15.52 20.66
N SER A 16 22.13 -16.30 20.52
CA SER A 16 23.36 -16.06 21.28
C SER A 16 23.94 -14.68 20.97
N GLU A 17 24.70 -14.10 21.89
CA GLU A 17 25.36 -12.80 21.69
C GLU A 17 26.24 -12.79 20.43
N LYS A 18 26.92 -13.91 20.16
CA LYS A 18 27.69 -14.10 18.92
C LYS A 18 26.80 -14.04 17.67
N ALA A 19 25.62 -14.66 17.70
CA ALA A 19 24.67 -14.60 16.58
C ALA A 19 24.10 -13.19 16.39
N LYS A 20 23.81 -12.46 17.48
CA LYS A 20 23.39 -11.04 17.41
C LYS A 20 24.48 -10.16 16.80
N GLN A 21 25.74 -10.33 17.23
CA GLN A 21 26.89 -9.61 16.67
C GLN A 21 27.09 -9.92 15.18
N LEU A 22 27.02 -11.19 14.77
CA LEU A 22 27.13 -11.58 13.37
C LEU A 22 25.99 -11.01 12.51
N MET A 23 24.75 -11.03 12.99
CA MET A 23 23.60 -10.42 12.30
C MET A 23 23.73 -8.90 12.20
N SER A 24 24.25 -8.24 13.23
CA SER A 24 24.50 -6.80 13.23
C SER A 24 25.66 -6.39 12.30
N GLN A 25 26.71 -7.21 12.22
CA GLN A 25 27.85 -6.99 11.33
C GLN A 25 27.48 -7.22 9.85
N LYS A 26 26.48 -8.05 9.58
CA LYS A 26 25.94 -8.27 8.23
C LYS A 26 25.13 -7.04 7.78
N LYS A 27 25.80 -6.05 7.18
CA LYS A 27 25.15 -4.96 6.43
C LYS A 27 24.50 -5.51 5.15
N ILE A 28 23.33 -6.14 5.29
CA ILE A 28 22.41 -6.28 4.17
C ILE A 28 21.70 -4.93 4.09
N GLY A 29 22.10 -4.08 3.15
CA GLY A 29 21.39 -2.83 2.88
C GLY A 29 19.91 -3.11 2.63
N HIS A 30 19.03 -2.15 2.92
CA HIS A 30 17.63 -2.26 2.56
C HIS A 30 17.51 -2.39 1.04
N VAL A 31 17.35 -3.63 0.55
CA VAL A 31 17.06 -3.90 -0.85
C VAL A 31 15.64 -3.44 -1.14
N ASN A 32 15.52 -2.34 -1.89
CA ASN A 32 14.27 -1.75 -2.32
C ASN A 32 14.15 -1.86 -3.84
N GLY A 33 12.92 -1.81 -4.35
CA GLY A 33 12.64 -1.89 -5.78
C GLY A 33 13.04 -3.25 -6.35
N GLU A 34 13.55 -3.23 -7.58
CA GLU A 34 13.84 -4.42 -8.38
C GLU A 34 14.94 -5.31 -7.78
N ASN A 35 15.81 -4.73 -6.96
CA ASN A 35 16.89 -5.44 -6.27
C ASN A 35 16.42 -6.23 -5.04
N ASN A 36 15.14 -6.09 -4.64
CA ASN A 36 14.57 -6.88 -3.56
C ASN A 36 14.25 -8.29 -4.06
N PRO A 37 14.72 -9.37 -3.41
CA PRO A 37 14.40 -10.74 -3.83
C PRO A 37 12.90 -11.08 -3.78
N ASN A 38 12.10 -10.29 -3.05
CA ASN A 38 10.64 -10.38 -3.03
C ASN A 38 9.95 -9.43 -4.04
N TRP A 39 10.71 -8.79 -4.93
CA TRP A 39 10.16 -7.96 -5.99
C TRP A 39 9.31 -8.79 -6.95
N ARG A 40 8.04 -8.42 -7.11
CA ARG A 40 7.10 -9.12 -7.99
C ARG A 40 6.87 -8.44 -9.34
N GLY A 41 7.74 -7.49 -9.73
CA GLY A 41 7.54 -6.72 -10.96
C GLY A 41 6.21 -5.98 -10.96
N ASP A 42 5.46 -6.10 -12.06
CA ASP A 42 4.13 -5.50 -12.22
C ASP A 42 2.99 -6.38 -11.70
N ASN A 43 3.29 -7.64 -11.32
CA ASN A 43 2.30 -8.55 -10.76
C ASN A 43 2.15 -8.34 -9.24
N ILE A 44 1.61 -7.18 -8.87
CA ILE A 44 1.35 -6.81 -7.47
C ILE A 44 -0.14 -6.56 -7.23
N SER A 45 -0.58 -6.81 -5.99
CA SER A 45 -1.98 -6.61 -5.61
C SER A 45 -2.36 -5.13 -5.60
N TYR A 46 -3.66 -4.86 -5.76
CA TYR A 46 -4.27 -3.54 -5.62
C TYR A 46 -3.84 -2.81 -4.34
N ALA A 47 -3.79 -3.53 -3.22
CA ALA A 47 -3.38 -2.98 -1.93
C ALA A 47 -1.90 -2.58 -1.91
N ALA A 48 -1.04 -3.39 -2.53
CA ALA A 48 0.38 -3.08 -2.65
C ALA A 48 0.63 -1.84 -3.53
N LEU A 49 -0.11 -1.70 -4.63
CA LEU A 49 -0.07 -0.50 -5.48
C LEU A 49 -0.46 0.76 -4.71
N HIS A 50 -1.55 0.69 -3.95
CA HIS A 50 -2.00 1.80 -3.12
C HIS A 50 -0.98 2.20 -2.04
N ASN A 51 -0.30 1.23 -1.45
CA ASN A 51 0.77 1.51 -0.49
C ASN A 51 2.00 2.09 -1.19
N TRP A 52 2.34 1.61 -2.38
CA TRP A 52 3.44 2.13 -3.18
C TRP A 52 3.21 3.62 -3.51
N VAL A 53 2.03 4.00 -4.02
CA VAL A 53 1.68 5.40 -4.32
C VAL A 53 1.80 6.30 -3.09
N ARG A 54 1.27 5.87 -1.94
CA ARG A 54 1.35 6.65 -0.70
C ARG A 54 2.78 6.84 -0.20
N LYS A 55 3.68 5.92 -0.54
CA LYS A 55 5.10 5.99 -0.16
C LYS A 55 5.91 6.86 -1.11
N HIS A 56 5.59 6.86 -2.41
CA HIS A 56 6.38 7.55 -3.44
C HIS A 56 5.87 8.96 -3.74
N TYR A 57 4.59 9.25 -3.49
CA TYR A 57 3.98 10.53 -3.84
C TYR A 57 3.35 11.21 -2.63
N VAL A 58 3.64 12.51 -2.51
CA VAL A 58 2.99 13.38 -1.53
C VAL A 58 1.53 13.55 -1.93
N ARG A 59 0.64 13.34 -0.96
CA ARG A 59 -0.78 13.55 -1.14
C ARG A 59 -1.09 15.06 -1.21
N PRO A 60 -1.74 15.55 -2.28
CA PRO A 60 -2.24 16.92 -2.35
C PRO A 60 -3.22 17.23 -1.20
N SER A 61 -3.32 18.51 -0.84
CA SER A 61 -4.34 19.01 0.10
C SER A 61 -5.71 19.23 -0.53
N VAL A 62 -5.77 19.28 -1.87
CA VAL A 62 -6.97 19.54 -2.66
C VAL A 62 -7.36 18.35 -3.53
N CYS A 63 -8.64 18.24 -3.83
CA CYS A 63 -9.18 17.29 -4.81
C CYS A 63 -8.82 17.74 -6.23
N ASP A 64 -8.23 16.84 -7.04
CA ASP A 64 -7.84 17.13 -8.42
C ASP A 64 -9.06 17.37 -9.35
N GLU A 65 -10.25 16.90 -8.99
CA GLU A 65 -11.46 17.04 -9.82
C GLU A 65 -12.29 18.28 -9.46
N CYS A 66 -12.54 18.53 -8.18
CA CYS A 66 -13.45 19.59 -7.74
C CYS A 66 -12.78 20.71 -6.93
N GLY A 67 -11.47 20.63 -6.70
CA GLY A 67 -10.72 21.62 -5.91
C GLY A 67 -11.01 21.61 -4.41
N LEU A 68 -11.91 20.75 -3.91
CA LEU A 68 -12.24 20.68 -2.50
C LEU A 68 -11.01 20.33 -1.65
N SER A 69 -10.76 21.11 -0.60
CA SER A 69 -9.75 20.84 0.42
C SER A 69 -10.40 20.29 1.69
N PRO A 70 -10.65 18.97 1.80
CA PRO A 70 -11.23 18.42 3.01
C PRO A 70 -10.24 18.55 4.17
N GLY A 71 -10.73 19.07 5.29
CA GLY A 71 -9.95 19.20 6.52
C GLY A 71 -9.36 17.86 6.99
N VAL A 72 -8.31 17.97 7.78
CA VAL A 72 -7.71 16.83 8.47
C VAL A 72 -8.52 16.46 9.70
N ASN A 73 -8.64 15.17 9.99
CA ASN A 73 -9.25 14.70 11.23
C ASN A 73 -8.28 14.86 12.42
N LYS A 74 -8.74 14.49 13.63
CA LYS A 74 -7.96 14.58 14.89
C LYS A 74 -6.59 13.87 14.86
N ILE A 75 -6.40 12.91 13.96
CA ILE A 75 -5.14 12.15 13.78
C ILE A 75 -4.37 12.57 12.53
N GLY A 76 -4.67 13.76 11.97
CA GLY A 76 -3.95 14.34 10.83
C GLY A 76 -4.26 13.71 9.46
N ARG A 77 -5.31 12.89 9.34
CA ARG A 77 -5.68 12.25 8.07
C ARG A 77 -6.73 13.05 7.31
N THR A 78 -6.48 13.28 6.03
CA THR A 78 -7.46 13.89 5.10
C THR A 78 -8.42 12.84 4.52
N LYS A 79 -9.61 13.29 4.11
CA LYS A 79 -10.61 12.50 3.38
C LYS A 79 -10.35 12.41 1.86
N LEU A 80 -9.15 12.77 1.41
CA LEU A 80 -8.72 12.54 0.04
C LEU A 80 -8.23 11.09 -0.15
N HIS A 81 -8.49 10.52 -1.32
CA HIS A 81 -8.21 9.15 -1.71
C HIS A 81 -7.40 9.15 -3.00
N TRP A 82 -6.46 8.20 -3.13
CA TRP A 82 -5.77 7.99 -4.41
C TRP A 82 -6.67 7.16 -5.30
N ALA A 83 -6.92 7.64 -6.51
CA ALA A 83 -7.73 7.01 -7.55
C ALA A 83 -6.84 6.72 -8.76
N ASN A 84 -7.03 5.59 -9.43
CA ASN A 84 -6.32 5.31 -10.68
C ASN A 84 -7.15 5.77 -11.88
N LYS A 85 -6.54 6.51 -12.79
CA LYS A 85 -7.21 7.13 -13.93
C LYS A 85 -7.51 6.13 -15.04
N THR A 86 -6.54 5.29 -15.41
CA THR A 86 -6.67 4.36 -16.54
C THR A 86 -7.18 2.96 -16.17
N LYS A 87 -7.30 2.68 -14.87
CA LYS A 87 -7.49 1.35 -14.26
C LYS A 87 -6.38 0.34 -14.55
N LYS A 88 -5.27 0.75 -15.16
CA LYS A 88 -4.11 -0.12 -15.43
C LYS A 88 -3.13 -0.19 -14.24
N TYR A 89 -3.35 0.66 -13.23
CA TYR A 89 -2.52 0.71 -12.03
C TYR A 89 -1.02 0.88 -12.32
N LEU A 90 -0.71 1.76 -13.27
CA LEU A 90 0.67 2.01 -13.65
C LEU A 90 1.42 2.68 -12.50
N ARG A 91 2.71 2.38 -12.34
CA ARG A 91 3.61 3.10 -11.41
C ARG A 91 4.01 4.50 -11.94
N ASP A 92 3.12 5.17 -12.66
CA ASP A 92 3.32 6.52 -13.20
C ASP A 92 2.44 7.51 -12.42
N ARG A 93 3.03 8.58 -11.88
CA ARG A 93 2.31 9.64 -11.15
C ARG A 93 1.12 10.19 -11.93
N LYS A 94 1.22 10.30 -13.26
CA LYS A 94 0.17 10.85 -14.14
C LYS A 94 -1.08 9.98 -14.21
N ASP A 95 -0.97 8.70 -13.85
CA ASP A 95 -2.07 7.75 -13.81
C ASP A 95 -2.82 7.78 -12.47
N TRP A 96 -2.37 8.58 -11.51
CA TRP A 96 -3.01 8.70 -10.19
C TRP A 96 -3.62 10.09 -9.98
N LEU A 97 -4.81 10.11 -9.39
CA LEU A 97 -5.53 11.32 -9.01
C LEU A 97 -5.78 11.30 -7.51
N CYS A 98 -5.78 12.46 -6.87
CA CYS A 98 -6.20 12.60 -5.49
C CYS A 98 -7.61 13.18 -5.43
N LEU A 99 -8.59 12.38 -5.03
CA LEU A 99 -10.01 12.73 -5.10
C LEU A 99 -10.65 12.71 -3.72
N CYS A 100 -11.62 13.60 -3.49
CA CYS A 100 -12.51 13.47 -2.36
C CYS A 100 -13.45 12.26 -2.56
N VAL A 101 -14.02 11.76 -1.45
CA VAL A 101 -14.87 10.54 -1.46
C VAL A 101 -16.01 10.62 -2.47
N SER A 102 -16.65 11.79 -2.62
CA SER A 102 -17.76 11.98 -3.57
C SER A 102 -17.28 11.90 -5.02
N CYS A 103 -16.23 12.64 -5.39
CA CYS A 103 -15.63 12.60 -6.73
C CYS A 103 -15.12 11.20 -7.07
N HIS A 104 -14.49 10.52 -6.11
CA HIS A 104 -14.03 9.14 -6.29
C HIS A 104 -15.19 8.20 -6.61
N LYS A 105 -16.28 8.26 -5.83
CA LYS A 105 -17.48 7.44 -6.05
C LYS A 105 -18.10 7.72 -7.42
N ILE A 106 -18.16 8.97 -7.85
CA ILE A 106 -18.67 9.37 -9.16
C ILE A 106 -17.80 8.79 -10.27
N MET A 107 -16.48 8.86 -10.15
CA MET A 107 -15.54 8.27 -11.11
C MET A 107 -15.76 6.76 -11.23
N ASP A 108 -15.86 6.05 -10.09
CA ASP A 108 -16.10 4.60 -10.08
C ASP A 108 -17.43 4.24 -10.75
N LEU A 109 -18.49 5.03 -10.54
CA LEU A 109 -19.80 4.85 -11.18
C LEU A 109 -19.77 5.13 -12.69
N LYS A 110 -19.18 6.26 -13.10
CA LYS A 110 -19.01 6.61 -14.53
C LYS A 110 -18.27 5.51 -15.27
N SER A 111 -17.22 4.99 -14.64
CA SER A 111 -16.40 3.96 -15.25
C SER A 111 -17.19 2.66 -15.50
N ARG A 112 -18.03 2.24 -14.54
CA ARG A 112 -18.94 1.09 -14.71
C ARG A 112 -19.96 1.28 -15.83
N ARG A 113 -20.46 2.51 -16.00
CA ARG A 113 -21.40 2.83 -17.08
C ARG A 113 -20.77 2.80 -18.46
N ILE A 114 -19.53 3.27 -18.60
CA ILE A 114 -18.80 3.22 -19.87
C ILE A 114 -18.50 1.77 -20.26
N ASP A 115 -18.10 0.94 -19.29
CA ASP A 115 -17.81 -0.47 -19.54
C ASP A 115 -19.07 -1.22 -20.00
N ALA A 116 -20.24 -0.92 -19.43
CA ALA A 116 -21.54 -1.50 -19.81
C ALA A 116 -22.13 -0.99 -21.15
N GLN A 117 -21.54 0.03 -21.78
CA GLN A 117 -21.98 0.59 -23.07
C GLN A 117 -21.10 0.13 -24.24
N LYS A 118 -20.06 -0.65 -23.97
CA LYS A 118 -19.12 -1.19 -24.96
C LYS A 118 -19.36 -2.68 -25.27
N GLU A 119 -20.36 -3.28 -24.63
CA GLU A 119 -20.94 -4.59 -24.93
C GLU A 119 -22.20 -4.41 -25.76
#